data_AF-A0A0M4Q5X0-F1
#
_entry.id   AF-A0A0M4Q5X0-F1
#
_cell.length_a   1.000
_cell.length_b   1.000
_cell.length_c   1.000
_cell.angle_alpha   90.00
_cell.angle_beta   90.00
_cell.angle_gamma   90.00
#
_symmetry.space_group_name_H-M   'P 1'
#
loop_
_entity.id
_entity.type
_entity.pdbx_description
1 polymer ?
#
loop_
_entity_poly.entity_id
_entity_poly.type
_entity_poly.pdbx_seq_one_letter_code
_entity_poly.pdbx_strand_id
1 'polypeptide(L)'
;MSDSDSGTVVTHDTGHHRYEILVDGTVVGRTVYVDDGSRRIFFHTEVDPDRSGQGLAGTLVRFALEDTRTAGKRIVPVCPYVKRWTATHDGWADVLDPVTPHALELVGRAAR
;
A
#
# COMPACT_ATOMS: atom_id res chain seq x y z
N MET A 1 24.95 -22.02 8.24
CA MET A 1 24.41 -20.77 8.82
C MET A 1 23.17 -20.48 8.02
N SER A 2 22.02 -20.64 8.68
CA SER A 2 20.70 -20.59 8.07
C SER A 2 20.32 -19.15 7.78
N ASP A 3 19.86 -18.88 6.56
CA ASP A 3 18.97 -17.76 6.30
C ASP A 3 17.90 -18.25 5.33
N SER A 4 16.76 -18.60 5.91
CA SER A 4 15.50 -18.77 5.20
C SER A 4 15.05 -17.39 4.73
N ASP A 5 15.62 -16.89 3.64
CA ASP A 5 15.01 -15.79 2.90
C ASP A 5 13.75 -16.37 2.24
N SER A 6 12.65 -16.26 2.98
CA SER A 6 11.33 -16.60 2.47
C SER A 6 11.13 -15.66 1.30
N GLY A 7 11.09 -16.18 0.06
CA GLY A 7 11.25 -15.46 -1.23
C GLY A 7 10.19 -14.39 -1.55
N THR A 8 9.76 -13.64 -0.55
CA THR A 8 8.77 -12.59 -0.56
C THR A 8 9.47 -11.24 -0.53
N VAL A 9 9.30 -10.47 -1.60
CA VAL A 9 9.94 -9.15 -1.74
C VAL A 9 8.86 -8.11 -2.04
N VAL A 10 8.92 -6.95 -1.39
CA VAL A 10 8.09 -5.81 -1.78
C VAL A 10 8.95 -4.80 -2.54
N THR A 11 8.48 -4.37 -3.70
CA THR A 11 9.15 -3.37 -4.54
C THR A 11 8.26 -2.15 -4.74
N HIS A 12 8.88 -1.00 -5.00
CA HIS A 12 8.17 0.26 -5.29
C HIS A 12 8.37 0.64 -6.75
N ASP A 13 7.29 0.55 -7.52
CA ASP A 13 7.23 1.02 -8.91
C ASP A 13 6.70 2.46 -8.93
N THR A 14 7.63 3.40 -8.84
CA THR A 14 7.33 4.85 -8.88
C THR A 14 6.76 5.29 -10.23
N GLY A 15 7.15 4.63 -11.32
CA GLY A 15 6.68 4.94 -12.68
C GLY A 15 5.20 4.62 -12.89
N HIS A 16 4.68 3.61 -12.18
CA HIS A 16 3.28 3.22 -12.23
C HIS A 16 2.48 3.51 -10.95
N HIS A 17 3.06 4.28 -10.03
CA HIS A 17 2.45 4.64 -8.75
C HIS A 17 1.87 3.45 -7.96
N ARG A 18 2.67 2.38 -7.83
CA ARG A 18 2.25 1.20 -7.09
C ARG A 18 3.42 0.53 -6.35
N TYR A 19 3.08 -0.23 -5.32
CA TYR A 19 3.99 -1.19 -4.72
C TYR A 19 3.52 -2.59 -5.11
N GLU A 20 4.47 -3.48 -5.30
CA GLU A 20 4.21 -4.86 -5.70
C GLU A 20 4.84 -5.81 -4.68
N ILE A 21 4.11 -6.85 -4.29
CA ILE A 21 4.66 -7.95 -3.52
C ILE A 21 4.87 -9.14 -4.43
N LEU A 22 6.10 -9.64 -4.43
CA LEU A 22 6.55 -10.77 -5.23
C LEU A 22 6.77 -11.96 -4.32
N VAL A 23 6.42 -13.16 -4.76
CA VAL A 23 6.78 -14.43 -4.13
C VAL A 23 7.48 -15.28 -5.18
N ASP A 24 8.70 -15.73 -4.87
CA ASP A 24 9.56 -16.49 -5.76
C ASP A 24 9.74 -15.79 -7.13
N GLY A 25 9.90 -14.46 -7.10
CA GLY A 25 10.07 -13.62 -8.28
C GLY A 25 8.80 -13.33 -9.08
N THR A 26 7.64 -13.83 -8.66
CA THR A 26 6.35 -13.58 -9.32
C THR A 26 5.55 -12.53 -8.56
N VAL A 27 5.07 -11.49 -9.24
CA VAL A 27 4.15 -10.51 -8.63
C VAL A 27 2.84 -11.20 -8.28
N VAL A 28 2.52 -11.22 -6.98
CA VAL A 28 1.30 -11.84 -6.43
C VAL A 28 0.39 -10.81 -5.78
N GLY A 29 0.72 -9.52 -5.81
CA GLY A 29 -0.17 -8.48 -5.32
C GLY A 29 0.39 -7.09 -5.52
N ARG A 30 -0.49 -6.09 -5.42
CA ARG A 30 -0.15 -4.68 -5.56
C ARG A 30 -1.04 -3.77 -4.73
N THR A 31 -0.47 -2.63 -4.33
CA THR A 31 -1.21 -1.51 -3.75
C THR A 31 -0.90 -0.25 -4.53
N VAL A 32 -1.94 0.41 -5.01
CA VAL A 32 -1.87 1.53 -5.96
C VAL A 32 -2.19 2.83 -5.24
N TYR A 33 -1.46 3.87 -5.59
CA TYR A 33 -1.61 5.19 -5.02
C TYR A 33 -1.68 6.29 -6.09
N VAL A 34 -2.14 7.46 -5.68
CA VAL A 34 -1.95 8.72 -6.39
C VAL A 34 -1.37 9.74 -5.42
N ASP A 35 -0.42 10.55 -5.87
CA ASP A 35 0.20 11.60 -5.06
C ASP A 35 -0.56 12.94 -5.23
N ASP A 36 -0.76 13.63 -4.11
CA ASP A 36 -1.37 14.96 -4.00
C ASP A 36 -0.48 15.84 -3.11
N GLY A 37 0.52 16.50 -3.70
CA GLY A 37 1.54 17.25 -2.97
C GLY A 37 2.26 16.37 -1.94
N SER A 38 2.09 16.70 -0.66
CA SER A 38 2.66 15.95 0.47
C SER A 38 1.80 14.75 0.90
N ARG A 39 0.72 14.43 0.19
CA ARG A 39 -0.17 13.29 0.48
C ARG A 39 0.04 12.19 -0.55
N ARG A 40 -0.11 10.95 -0.09
CA ARG A 40 -0.20 9.75 -0.91
C ARG A 40 -1.52 9.04 -0.62
N ILE A 41 -2.36 8.94 -1.63
CA ILE A 41 -3.73 8.43 -1.54
C ILE A 41 -3.73 6.97 -2.00
N PHE A 42 -3.85 6.03 -1.06
CA PHE A 42 -3.93 4.61 -1.37
C PHE A 42 -5.37 4.22 -1.66
N PHE A 43 -5.68 3.82 -2.89
CA PHE A 43 -7.07 3.64 -3.34
C PHE A 43 -7.41 2.21 -3.79
N HIS A 44 -6.42 1.39 -4.10
CA HIS A 44 -6.64 0.01 -4.50
C HIS A 44 -5.56 -0.89 -3.91
N THR A 45 -5.95 -2.03 -3.35
CA THR A 45 -5.04 -3.06 -2.86
C THR A 45 -5.62 -4.41 -3.24
N GLU A 46 -4.82 -5.23 -3.90
CA GLU A 46 -5.20 -6.58 -4.27
C GLU A 46 -4.02 -7.53 -4.14
N VAL A 47 -4.32 -8.77 -3.80
CA VAL A 47 -3.39 -9.90 -3.77
C VAL A 47 -4.10 -11.04 -4.47
N ASP A 48 -3.32 -11.87 -5.16
CA ASP A 48 -3.77 -13.10 -5.80
C ASP A 48 -4.64 -13.92 -4.82
N PRO A 49 -5.90 -14.23 -5.18
CA PRO A 49 -6.78 -15.07 -4.38
C PRO A 49 -6.12 -16.40 -3.96
N ASP A 50 -5.32 -17.01 -4.83
CA ASP A 50 -4.64 -18.28 -4.58
C ASP A 50 -3.51 -18.15 -3.53
N ARG A 51 -3.11 -16.90 -3.23
CA ARG A 51 -2.13 -16.54 -2.19
C ARG A 51 -2.76 -15.85 -0.98
N SER A 52 -4.09 -15.84 -0.90
CA SER A 52 -4.81 -15.30 0.25
C SER A 52 -4.54 -16.11 1.53
N GLY A 53 -4.71 -15.46 2.69
CA GLY A 53 -4.47 -16.09 4.00
C GLY A 53 -3.01 -16.18 4.44
N GLN A 54 -2.05 -15.79 3.59
CA GLN A 54 -0.61 -15.83 3.89
C GLN A 54 -0.06 -14.50 4.46
N GLY A 55 -0.93 -13.54 4.78
CA GLY A 55 -0.53 -12.23 5.32
C GLY A 55 0.09 -11.26 4.30
N LEU A 56 0.22 -11.65 3.03
CA LEU A 56 0.88 -10.87 1.97
C LEU A 56 0.32 -9.45 1.80
N ALA A 57 -1.01 -9.29 1.83
CA ALA A 57 -1.64 -7.97 1.73
C ALA A 57 -1.24 -7.05 2.90
N GLY A 58 -1.07 -7.63 4.10
CA GLY A 58 -0.62 -6.89 5.27
C GLY A 58 0.85 -6.48 5.16
N THR A 59 1.70 -7.40 4.71
CA THR A 59 3.13 -7.11 4.45
C THR A 59 3.30 -6.01 3.42
N LEU A 60 2.57 -6.10 2.29
CA LEU A 60 2.58 -5.11 1.23
C LEU A 60 2.13 -3.74 1.70
N VAL A 61 0.98 -3.66 2.38
CA VAL A 61 0.45 -2.39 2.89
C VAL A 61 1.39 -1.79 3.93
N ARG A 62 1.86 -2.58 4.90
CA ARG A 62 2.79 -2.11 5.92
C ARG A 62 4.02 -1.45 5.28
N PHE A 63 4.68 -2.15 4.36
CA PHE A 63 5.86 -1.63 3.66
C PHE A 63 5.53 -0.32 2.92
N ALA A 64 4.43 -0.29 2.17
CA ALA A 64 4.05 0.90 1.41
C ALA A 64 3.78 2.12 2.32
N LEU A 65 3.15 1.90 3.49
CA LEU A 65 2.89 2.97 4.45
C LEU A 65 4.16 3.42 5.18
N GLU A 66 5.06 2.49 5.54
CA GLU A 66 6.38 2.80 6.15
C GLU A 66 7.24 3.63 5.19
N ASP A 67 7.29 3.24 3.92
CA ASP A 67 8.00 3.97 2.87
C ASP A 67 7.39 5.37 2.66
N THR A 68 6.06 5.47 2.63
CA THR A 68 5.35 6.76 2.52
C THR A 68 5.69 7.70 3.69
N ARG A 69 5.72 7.18 4.91
CA ARG A 69 6.12 7.93 6.12
C ARG A 69 7.58 8.37 6.04
N THR A 70 8.47 7.48 5.62
CA THR A 70 9.91 7.76 5.46
C THR A 70 10.17 8.83 4.39
N ALA A 71 9.34 8.86 3.34
CA ALA A 71 9.34 9.91 2.33
C ALA A 71 8.75 11.25 2.82
N GLY A 72 8.35 11.37 4.09
CA GLY A 72 7.77 12.58 4.68
C GLY A 72 6.35 12.88 4.19
N LYS A 73 5.66 11.90 3.59
CA LYS A 73 4.30 12.06 3.06
C LYS A 73 3.25 11.61 4.07
N ARG A 74 2.08 12.24 3.99
CA ARG A 74 0.87 11.86 4.73
C ARG A 74 0.09 10.82 3.94
N ILE A 75 -0.57 9.91 4.64
CA ILE A 75 -1.29 8.76 4.09
C ILE A 75 -2.79 9.07 4.08
N VAL A 76 -3.43 8.94 2.92
CA VAL A 76 -4.89 9.01 2.78
C VAL A 76 -5.41 7.62 2.39
N PRO A 77 -6.02 6.87 3.31
CA PRO A 77 -6.47 5.52 3.05
C PRO A 77 -7.85 5.54 2.39
N VAL A 78 -7.95 5.56 1.06
CA VAL A 78 -9.24 5.43 0.34
C VAL A 78 -9.67 3.98 0.28
N CYS A 79 -8.72 3.07 0.00
CA CYS A 79 -8.95 1.63 -0.07
C CYS A 79 -9.55 1.10 1.25
N PRO A 80 -10.67 0.36 1.22
CA PRO A 80 -11.26 -0.23 2.43
C PRO A 80 -10.31 -1.16 3.19
N TYR A 81 -9.44 -1.88 2.46
CA TYR A 81 -8.43 -2.74 3.09
C TYR A 81 -7.42 -1.91 3.89
N VAL A 82 -6.85 -0.86 3.28
CA VAL A 82 -5.87 0.02 3.95
C VAL A 82 -6.51 0.70 5.15
N LYS A 83 -7.73 1.23 5.02
CA LYS A 83 -8.49 1.82 6.15
C LYS A 83 -8.60 0.85 7.33
N ARG A 84 -9.03 -0.39 7.06
CA ARG A 84 -9.18 -1.42 8.09
C ARG A 84 -7.83 -1.78 8.70
N TRP A 85 -6.80 -1.96 7.86
CA TRP A 85 -5.47 -2.33 8.29
C TRP A 85 -4.87 -1.27 9.23
N THR A 86 -4.96 0.01 8.88
CA THR A 86 -4.47 1.10 9.75
C THR A 86 -5.29 1.28 11.01
N ALA A 87 -6.55 0.84 11.04
CA ALA A 87 -7.38 0.87 12.26
C ALA A 87 -7.06 -0.29 13.23
N THR A 88 -6.47 -1.38 12.75
CA THR A 88 -6.09 -2.53 13.58
C THR A 88 -4.59 -2.57 13.92
N HIS A 89 -3.81 -1.60 13.45
CA HIS A 89 -2.38 -1.48 13.77
C HIS A 89 -2.14 -0.09 14.34
N ASP A 90 -1.57 -0.01 15.54
CA ASP A 90 -1.29 1.26 16.19
C ASP A 90 -0.06 1.95 15.56
N GLY A 91 0.12 3.25 15.84
CA GLY A 91 1.31 4.01 15.43
C GLY A 91 1.25 4.71 14.07
N TRP A 92 0.04 4.78 13.47
CA TRP A 92 -0.20 5.47 12.19
C TRP A 92 -0.93 6.80 12.33
N ALA A 93 -1.53 7.09 13.49
CA ALA A 93 -2.39 8.26 13.68
C ALA A 93 -1.70 9.61 13.38
N ASP A 94 -0.37 9.69 13.51
CA ASP A 94 0.41 10.90 13.24
C ASP A 94 0.56 11.21 11.74
N VAL A 95 0.49 10.17 10.90
CA VAL A 95 0.69 10.26 9.45
C VAL A 95 -0.59 10.09 8.63
N LEU A 96 -1.71 9.76 9.25
CA LEU A 96 -3.00 9.62 8.57
C LEU A 96 -3.70 10.96 8.34
N ASP A 97 -4.23 11.14 7.14
CA ASP A 97 -5.16 12.20 6.78
C ASP A 97 -6.54 11.63 6.42
N PRO A 98 -7.63 12.39 6.66
CA PRO A 98 -8.97 11.96 6.31
C PRO A 98 -9.13 11.86 4.79
N VAL A 99 -10.02 10.95 4.37
CA VAL A 99 -10.46 10.91 2.97
C VAL A 99 -11.34 12.12 2.69
N THR A 100 -10.91 12.96 1.76
CA THR A 100 -11.63 14.17 1.33
C THR A 100 -12.31 13.96 -0.03
N PRO A 101 -13.33 14.76 -0.38
CA PRO A 101 -13.90 14.76 -1.74
C PRO A 101 -12.84 14.96 -2.83
N HIS A 102 -11.88 15.87 -2.60
CA HIS A 102 -10.76 16.10 -3.52
C HIS A 102 -9.92 14.84 -3.77
N ALA A 103 -9.60 14.09 -2.70
CA ALA A 103 -8.87 12.84 -2.83
C ALA A 103 -9.65 11.82 -3.68
N LEU A 104 -10.99 11.75 -3.54
CA LEU A 104 -11.83 10.86 -4.34
C LEU A 104 -11.89 11.26 -5.81
N GLU A 105 -11.88 12.57 -6.11
CA GLU A 105 -11.80 13.07 -7.48
C GLU A 105 -10.48 12.67 -8.16
N LEU A 106 -9.35 12.78 -7.45
CA LEU A 106 -8.04 12.36 -7.96
C LEU A 106 -8.02 10.85 -8.24
N VAL A 107 -8.55 10.05 -7.33
CA VAL A 107 -8.70 8.60 -7.53
C VAL A 107 -9.56 8.30 -8.75
N GLY A 108 -10.70 8.99 -8.93
CA GLY A 108 -11.58 8.81 -10.09
C GLY A 108 -10.95 9.20 -11.43
N ARG A 109 -9.86 9.98 -11.43
CA ARG A 109 -9.05 10.27 -12.63
C ARG A 109 -7.96 9.22 -12.86
N ALA A 110 -7.32 8.75 -11.78
CA ALA A 110 -6.25 7.76 -11.84
C ALA A 110 -6.75 6.33 -12.14
N ALA A 111 -8.01 6.02 -11.83
CA ALA A 111 -8.62 4.71 -12.07
C ALA A 111 -9.26 4.55 -13.47
N ARG A 112 -9.06 5.51 -14.38
CA ARG A 112 -9.56 5.48 -15.77
C ARG A 112 -8.44 5.09 -16.72
#